data_AF-A0A443HNW8-F1
#
_entry.id   AF-A0A443HNW8-F1
#
_cell.length_a   1.000
_cell.length_b   1.000
_cell.length_c   1.000
_cell.angle_alpha   90.00
_cell.angle_beta   90.00
_cell.angle_gamma   90.00
#
_symmetry.space_group_name_H-M   'P 1'
#
loop_
_entity.id
_entity.type
_entity.pdbx_description
1 polymer ?
#
loop_
_entity_poly.entity_id
_entity_poly.type
_entity_poly.pdbx_seq_one_letter_code
_entity_poly.pdbx_strand_id
1 'polypeptide(L)'
;MSSIPAQSSFSALDAVPLDAIYNLKELFEVDKHEKKVILGFGFYRDNNSKPWVLPTVEKTEEVVNVGASLQADLLSGFSHAFPAPPT
;
A
#
# COMPACT_ATOMS: atom_id res chain seq x y z
N MET A 1 6.86 -42.37 0.56
CA MET A 1 7.48 -41.30 -0.26
C MET A 1 7.29 -40.00 0.49
N SER A 2 8.29 -39.56 1.25
CA SER A 2 8.24 -38.34 2.06
C SER A 2 8.64 -37.14 1.19
N SER A 3 7.76 -36.15 1.09
CA SER A 3 8.02 -34.89 0.38
C SER A 3 9.11 -34.10 1.12
N ILE A 4 10.19 -33.75 0.43
CA ILE A 4 11.20 -32.82 0.95
C ILE A 4 10.52 -31.45 1.09
N PRO A 5 10.48 -30.83 2.28
CA PRO A 5 9.95 -29.48 2.42
C PRO A 5 10.83 -28.53 1.60
N ALA A 6 10.22 -27.82 0.65
CA ALA A 6 10.93 -26.81 -0.14
C ALA A 6 11.40 -25.72 0.82
N GLN A 7 12.71 -25.66 1.07
CA GLN A 7 13.31 -24.64 1.89
C GLN A 7 13.22 -23.31 1.15
N SER A 8 12.42 -22.38 1.68
CA SER A 8 12.26 -21.04 1.11
C SER A 8 13.62 -20.34 1.07
N SER A 9 13.99 -19.82 -0.11
CA SER A 9 15.23 -19.06 -0.30
C SER A 9 15.31 -17.80 0.58
N PHE A 10 14.19 -17.38 1.16
CA PHE A 10 14.09 -16.22 2.06
C PHE A 10 14.26 -16.58 3.55
N SER A 11 14.43 -17.86 3.90
CA SER A 11 14.51 -18.31 5.30
C SER A 11 15.76 -17.87 6.06
N ALA A 12 16.82 -17.46 5.34
CA ALA A 12 18.10 -17.05 5.92
C ALA A 12 18.32 -15.51 5.88
N LEU A 13 17.28 -14.73 5.62
CA LEU A 13 17.40 -13.28 5.57
C LEU A 13 17.18 -12.66 6.95
N ASP A 14 18.15 -11.88 7.39
CA ASP A 14 18.03 -11.05 8.58
C ASP A 14 17.13 -9.84 8.31
N ALA A 15 16.36 -9.45 9.33
CA ALA A 15 15.54 -8.25 9.27
C ALA A 15 16.44 -7.00 9.24
N VAL A 16 16.22 -6.14 8.25
CA VAL A 16 16.92 -4.86 8.13
C VAL A 16 16.40 -3.91 9.21
N PRO A 17 17.28 -3.17 9.92
CA PRO A 17 16.83 -2.18 10.90
C PRO A 17 15.93 -1.12 10.24
N LEU A 18 14.88 -0.73 10.97
CA LEU A 18 13.97 0.32 10.55
C LEU A 18 14.72 1.65 10.40
N ASP A 19 14.29 2.46 9.43
CA ASP A 19 14.84 3.80 9.27
C ASP A 19 14.50 4.69 10.48
N ALA A 20 15.25 5.78 10.65
CA ALA A 20 15.09 6.67 11.80
C ALA A 20 13.67 7.29 11.91
N ILE A 21 13.02 7.53 10.77
CA ILE A 21 11.68 8.15 10.70
C ILE A 21 10.62 7.14 11.14
N TYR A 22 10.78 5.88 10.76
CA TYR A 22 9.87 4.79 11.08
C TYR A 22 10.06 4.31 12.51
N ASN A 23 11.28 4.32 13.04
CA ASN A 23 11.53 4.08 14.46
C ASN A 23 10.80 5.11 15.35
N LEU A 24 10.77 6.39 14.94
CA LEU A 24 10.01 7.43 15.64
C LEU A 24 8.49 7.14 15.66
N LYS A 25 7.95 6.58 14.56
CA LYS A 25 6.55 6.14 14.50
C LYS A 25 6.28 5.02 15.51
N GLU A 26 7.15 4.03 15.58
CA GLU A 26 7.01 2.90 16.50
C GLU A 26 7.04 3.37 17.95
N LEU A 27 8.01 4.21 18.32
CA LEU A 27 8.08 4.80 19.65
C LEU A 27 6.82 5.63 19.98
N PHE A 28 6.30 6.38 19.01
CA PHE A 28 5.04 7.10 19.16
C PHE A 28 3.85 6.16 19.35
N GLU A 29 3.79 5.02 18.67
CA GLU A 29 2.70 4.05 18.82
C GLU A 29 2.73 3.34 20.17
N VAL A 30 3.93 3.00 20.68
CA VAL A 30 4.12 2.34 21.98
C VAL A 30 3.83 3.27 23.17
N ASP A 31 4.01 4.58 23.01
CA ASP A 31 3.70 5.57 24.05
C ASP A 31 2.19 5.59 24.37
N LYS A 32 1.83 5.47 25.65
CA LYS A 32 0.43 5.48 26.13
C LYS A 32 -0.06 6.86 26.56
N HIS A 33 0.79 7.89 26.50
CA HIS A 33 0.44 9.21 26.96
C HIS A 33 -0.65 9.85 26.09
N GLU A 34 -1.74 10.33 26.70
CA GLU A 34 -2.93 10.84 25.99
C GLU A 34 -2.66 12.11 25.16
N LYS A 35 -1.61 12.87 25.48
CA LYS A 35 -1.24 14.12 24.79
C LYS A 35 0.04 14.01 23.97
N LYS A 36 0.40 12.80 23.51
CA LYS A 36 1.58 12.60 22.65
C LYS A 36 1.38 13.28 21.29
N VAL A 37 2.45 13.87 20.74
CA VAL A 37 2.45 14.54 19.42
C VAL A 37 3.61 14.03 18.59
N ILE A 38 3.36 13.69 17.33
CA ILE A 38 4.38 13.27 16.37
C ILE A 38 4.69 14.40 15.39
N LEU A 39 5.93 14.91 15.42
CA LEU A 39 6.41 16.01 14.56
C LEU A 39 7.40 15.56 13.48
N GLY A 40 7.74 14.26 13.42
CA GLY A 40 8.75 13.76 12.48
C GLY A 40 8.27 13.54 11.05
N PHE A 41 6.95 13.42 10.83
CA PHE A 41 6.40 13.23 9.50
C PHE A 41 5.97 14.56 8.87
N GLY A 42 6.50 14.86 7.69
CA GLY A 42 6.21 16.10 6.95
C GLY A 42 4.88 16.13 6.20
N PHE A 43 3.82 15.53 6.73
CA PHE A 43 2.49 15.57 6.10
C PHE A 43 1.60 16.60 6.77
N TYR A 44 0.75 17.25 5.97
CA TYR A 44 -0.31 18.08 6.50
C TYR A 44 -1.32 17.24 7.29
N ARG A 45 -1.72 17.77 8.44
CA ARG A 45 -2.71 17.17 9.33
C ARG A 45 -3.92 18.09 9.46
N ASP A 46 -5.10 17.50 9.59
CA ASP A 46 -6.31 18.23 9.94
C ASP A 46 -6.34 18.60 11.44
N ASN A 47 -7.40 19.29 11.88
CA ASN A 47 -7.62 19.64 13.30
C ASN A 47 -7.72 18.42 14.22
N ASN A 48 -7.91 17.22 13.66
CA ASN A 48 -8.06 15.96 14.37
C ASN A 48 -6.79 15.10 14.28
N SER A 49 -5.65 15.68 13.88
CA SER A 49 -4.34 15.02 13.71
C SER A 49 -4.30 13.89 12.68
N LYS A 50 -5.28 13.81 11.78
CA LYS A 50 -5.32 12.84 10.68
C LYS A 50 -4.63 13.41 9.44
N PRO A 51 -4.05 12.57 8.57
CA PRO A 51 -3.53 13.01 7.28
C PRO A 51 -4.62 13.75 6.50
N TRP A 52 -4.31 14.94 6.00
CA TRP A 52 -5.26 15.75 5.27
C TRP A 52 -5.14 15.50 3.76
N VAL A 53 -6.22 14.96 3.18
CA VAL A 53 -6.38 14.84 1.72
C VAL A 53 -6.99 16.12 1.19
N LEU A 54 -6.46 16.61 0.08
CA LEU A 54 -6.97 17.83 -0.55
C LEU A 54 -8.32 17.56 -1.25
N PRO A 55 -9.33 18.42 -1.09
CA PRO A 55 -10.64 18.22 -1.72
C PRO A 55 -10.60 18.13 -3.25
N THR A 56 -9.62 18.76 -3.89
CA THR A 56 -9.41 18.67 -5.35
C THR A 56 -8.94 17.28 -5.77
N VAL A 57 -8.12 16.63 -4.94
CA VAL A 57 -7.62 15.27 -5.21
C VAL A 57 -8.75 14.27 -5.07
N GLU A 58 -9.59 14.39 -4.04
CA GLU A 58 -10.78 13.54 -3.87
C GLU A 58 -11.72 13.59 -5.09
N LYS A 59 -12.05 14.79 -5.58
CA LYS A 59 -12.86 14.97 -6.80
C LYS A 59 -12.20 14.37 -8.05
N THR A 60 -10.88 14.44 -8.13
CA THR A 60 -10.15 13.88 -9.27
C THR A 60 -10.15 12.36 -9.21
N GLU A 61 -9.98 11.77 -8.01
CA GLU A 61 -10.08 10.33 -7.80
C GLU A 61 -11.47 9.80 -8.18
N GLU A 62 -12.56 10.52 -7.86
CA GLU A 62 -13.91 10.14 -8.31
C GLU A 62 -14.00 10.03 -9.85
N VAL A 63 -13.47 11.02 -10.57
CA VAL A 63 -13.46 11.02 -12.04
C VAL A 63 -12.54 9.94 -12.60
N VAL A 64 -11.36 9.74 -12.00
CA VAL A 64 -10.40 8.72 -12.43
C VAL A 64 -10.93 7.32 -12.16
N ASN A 65 -11.60 7.08 -11.04
CA ASN A 65 -12.17 5.77 -10.73
C ASN A 65 -13.31 5.40 -11.69
N VAL A 66 -14.11 6.39 -12.11
CA VAL A 66 -15.09 6.25 -13.20
C VAL A 66 -14.42 6.03 -14.56
N GLY A 67 -13.27 6.68 -14.82
CA GLY A 67 -12.48 6.44 -16.04
C GLY A 67 -11.77 5.08 -16.06
N ALA A 68 -11.33 4.59 -14.90
CA ALA A 68 -10.62 3.33 -14.74
C ALA A 68 -11.56 2.14 -14.93
N SER A 69 -12.83 2.22 -14.49
CA SER A 69 -13.83 1.20 -14.82
C SER A 69 -14.04 1.08 -16.33
N LEU A 70 -14.00 2.20 -17.07
CA LEU A 70 -14.14 2.18 -18.54
C LEU A 70 -12.91 1.55 -19.24
N GLN A 71 -11.69 1.73 -18.71
CA GLN A 71 -10.49 1.09 -19.26
C GLN A 71 -10.41 -0.40 -18.93
N ALA A 72 -10.84 -0.81 -17.73
CA ALA A 72 -10.96 -2.21 -17.37
C ALA A 72 -11.96 -2.94 -18.28
N ASP A 73 -13.08 -2.31 -18.63
CA ASP A 73 -14.05 -2.85 -19.57
C ASP A 73 -13.46 -2.98 -20.99
N LEU A 74 -12.70 -2.00 -21.48
CA LEU A 74 -12.04 -2.06 -22.79
C LEU A 74 -10.97 -3.17 -22.90
N LEU A 75 -10.24 -3.45 -21.82
CA LEU A 75 -9.24 -4.51 -21.78
C LEU A 75 -9.85 -5.90 -21.63
N SER A 76 -11.04 -6.02 -21.01
CA SER A 76 -11.77 -7.30 -20.92
C SER A 76 -12.28 -7.77 -22.29
N GLY A 77 -12.64 -6.84 -23.19
CA GLY A 77 -13.03 -7.15 -24.57
C GLY A 77 -11.89 -7.68 -25.46
N PHE A 78 -10.64 -7.36 -25.13
CA PHE A 78 -9.47 -7.84 -25.89
C PHE A 78 -9.04 -9.27 -25.52
N SER A 79 -9.49 -9.80 -24.37
CA SER A 79 -9.14 -11.15 -23.91
C SER A 79 -9.81 -12.28 -24.71
N HIS A 80 -10.81 -11.98 -25.54
CA HIS A 80 -11.50 -13.00 -26.36
C HIS A 80 -10.87 -13.24 -27.74
N ALA A 81 -9.78 -12.53 -28.10
CA ALA A 81 -9.22 -12.56 -29.47
C ALA A 81 -7.97 -13.43 -29.66
N PHE A 82 -7.45 -14.12 -28.63
CA PHE A 82 -6.29 -15.01 -28.78
C PHE A 82 -6.68 -16.48 -28.53
N PRO A 83 -6.92 -17.28 -29.58
CA PRO A 83 -7.06 -18.72 -29.42
C PRO A 83 -5.72 -19.31 -28.95
N ALA A 84 -5.78 -20.13 -27.90
CA ALA A 84 -4.61 -20.79 -27.34
C ALA A 84 -3.91 -21.68 -28.39
N PRO A 85 -2.56 -21.71 -28.42
CA PRO A 85 -1.82 -22.53 -29.37
C PRO A 85 -2.04 -24.03 -29.09
N PRO A 86 -2.20 -24.87 -30.12
CA PRO A 86 -2.35 -26.31 -29.94
C PRO A 86 -1.02 -26.93 -29.47
N THR A 87 -1.12 -27.78 -28.44
CA THR A 87 -0.09 -28.67 -27.90
C THR A 87 0.48 -29.63 -28.92
#